data_AF-A0A0F8US20-F1
#
_entry.id   AF-A0A0F8US20-F1
#
_cell.length_a   1.000
_cell.length_b   1.000
_cell.length_c   1.000
_cell.angle_alpha   90.00
_cell.angle_beta   90.00
_cell.angle_gamma   90.00
#
_symmetry.space_group_name_H-M   'P 1'
#
loop_
_entity.id
_entity.type
_entity.pdbx_description
1 polymer ?
#
loop_
_entity_poly.entity_id
_entity_poly.type
_entity_poly.pdbx_seq_one_letter_code
_entity_poly.pdbx_strand_id
1 'polypeptide(L)'
;MTNSAYFNTVTSESAFRTRFNAEGGRLFSDIHHVAASEWGRDHLFACRVIRRETQHNILPFLSEYKSPPDVEFSSEIHAFLRGPDSTYLSQSEHGLVRDSGYGISLAQIWAAMAMIKAQKDLRRKVLVDGSMDEKDYVDSSILQVGSSSPQADSSYEASSIGYIDMETHMLMVSPEDETLRLASCVIRHNLCFAPPQDSCDLQSVVEFRDAKSRLAVSTPILRRKIVATDDGGLCRRLESGDVFTVGRERVAIVEAKKQFQCLENGRPIISDNCFAQMTCEALVARLADPFTELGHGSVILIHVTQHYMCFLHFQINDEYLRDFESAAPSNFIYVTSTPWFDLTSRNGRDQVVQNLSCIMRWAAE
;
A
#
# COMPACT_ATOMS: atom_id res chain seq x y z
N MET A 1 21.39 19.36 2.79
CA MET A 1 20.06 19.33 3.43
C MET A 1 19.27 18.25 2.72
N THR A 2 18.96 17.14 3.39
CA THR A 2 18.06 16.13 2.83
C THR A 2 16.70 16.79 2.65
N ASN A 3 16.27 16.99 1.40
CA ASN A 3 14.97 17.56 1.12
C ASN A 3 13.94 16.57 1.66
N SER A 4 13.14 16.97 2.65
CA SER A 4 12.12 16.10 3.24
C SER A 4 11.14 15.64 2.16
N ALA A 5 10.65 14.42 2.30
CA ALA A 5 9.81 13.78 1.31
C ALA A 5 8.55 14.61 1.03
N TYR A 6 8.14 14.63 -0.23
CA TYR A 6 6.95 15.31 -0.72
C TYR A 6 5.71 14.90 0.08
N PHE A 7 5.61 13.59 0.37
CA PHE A 7 4.47 13.00 1.07
C PHE A 7 4.16 13.63 2.43
N ASN A 8 5.20 14.08 3.17
CA ASN A 8 5.03 14.72 4.47
C ASN A 8 5.03 16.25 4.40
N THR A 9 5.55 16.84 3.32
CA THR A 9 5.78 18.29 3.25
C THR A 9 4.76 19.05 2.42
N VAL A 10 4.08 18.39 1.48
CA VAL A 10 3.10 19.03 0.59
C VAL A 10 1.69 18.61 1.00
N THR A 11 1.24 19.15 2.13
CA THR A 11 0.00 18.75 2.80
C THR A 11 -1.17 19.72 2.66
N SER A 12 -0.92 20.87 2.06
CA SER A 12 -1.91 21.92 1.79
C SER A 12 -1.58 22.66 0.50
N GLU A 13 -2.54 23.42 -0.04
CA GLU A 13 -2.29 24.25 -1.22
C GLU A 13 -1.23 25.33 -0.97
N SER A 14 -1.18 25.90 0.23
CA SER A 14 -0.15 26.89 0.57
C SER A 14 1.24 26.25 0.60
N ALA A 15 1.37 25.08 1.23
CA ALA A 15 2.61 24.31 1.23
C ALA A 15 3.03 23.92 -0.20
N PHE A 16 2.07 23.48 -1.04
CA PHE A 16 2.30 23.21 -2.45
C PHE A 16 2.86 24.45 -3.16
N ARG A 17 2.18 25.60 -3.10
CA ARG A 17 2.62 26.82 -3.81
C ARG A 17 3.99 27.29 -3.35
N THR A 18 4.27 27.26 -2.05
CA THR A 18 5.58 27.61 -1.50
C THR A 18 6.67 26.68 -2.04
N ARG A 19 6.44 25.37 -2.01
CA ARG A 19 7.40 24.35 -2.46
C ARG A 19 7.58 24.35 -3.97
N PHE A 20 6.50 24.47 -4.72
CA PHE A 20 6.51 24.58 -6.19
C PHE A 20 7.40 25.74 -6.64
N ASN A 21 7.27 26.92 -6.01
CA ASN A 21 8.11 28.06 -6.33
C ASN A 21 9.57 27.88 -5.88
N ALA A 22 9.78 27.37 -4.66
CA ALA A 22 11.12 27.19 -4.10
C ALA A 22 11.94 26.12 -4.83
N GLU A 23 11.28 25.10 -5.37
CA GLU A 23 11.91 23.94 -6.01
C GLU A 23 11.86 24.01 -7.55
N GLY A 24 11.39 25.12 -8.13
CA GLY A 24 11.35 25.30 -9.59
C GLY A 24 10.37 24.34 -10.28
N GLY A 25 9.22 24.11 -9.66
CA GLY A 25 8.16 23.26 -10.18
C GLY A 25 7.73 23.64 -11.60
N ARG A 26 7.39 22.63 -12.39
CA ARG A 26 7.03 22.75 -13.80
C ARG A 26 5.63 22.21 -14.05
N LEU A 27 4.94 22.77 -15.04
CA LEU A 27 3.66 22.24 -15.48
C LEU A 27 3.85 20.90 -16.20
N PHE A 28 2.77 20.12 -16.30
CA PHE A 28 2.80 18.85 -17.01
C PHE A 28 3.21 18.99 -18.48
N SER A 29 2.89 20.12 -19.11
CA SER A 29 3.33 20.47 -20.47
C SER A 29 4.84 20.59 -20.61
N ASP A 30 5.56 20.91 -19.53
CA ASP A 30 6.96 21.35 -19.58
C ASP A 30 7.94 20.27 -19.08
N ILE A 31 7.40 19.17 -18.54
CA ILE A 31 8.19 18.00 -18.14
C ILE A 31 8.33 16.99 -19.29
N HIS A 32 9.43 16.24 -19.26
CA HIS A 32 9.72 15.21 -20.24
C HIS A 32 8.76 14.03 -20.12
N HIS A 33 8.50 13.39 -21.25
CA HIS A 33 7.72 12.18 -21.29
C HIS A 33 8.58 10.97 -20.90
N VAL A 34 8.25 10.35 -19.77
CA VAL A 34 8.95 9.18 -19.21
C VAL A 34 7.95 8.13 -18.73
N ALA A 35 8.43 6.91 -18.48
CA ALA A 35 7.60 5.82 -17.96
C ALA A 35 7.14 6.11 -16.51
N ALA A 36 5.99 5.58 -16.09
CA ALA A 36 5.47 5.77 -14.73
C ALA A 36 6.46 5.38 -13.61
N SER A 37 7.25 4.33 -13.83
CA SER A 37 8.30 3.89 -12.88
C SER A 37 9.45 4.89 -12.71
N GLU A 38 9.57 5.86 -13.62
CA GLU A 38 10.55 6.94 -13.58
C GLU A 38 9.94 8.26 -13.09
N TRP A 39 8.65 8.27 -12.76
CA TRP A 39 8.02 9.43 -12.15
C TRP A 39 8.60 9.68 -10.75
N GLY A 40 8.65 10.95 -10.38
CA GLY A 40 9.21 11.40 -9.11
C GLY A 40 8.65 12.77 -8.72
N ARG A 41 9.40 13.50 -7.90
CA ARG A 41 8.97 14.77 -7.31
C ARG A 41 8.47 15.81 -8.32
N ASP A 42 9.17 15.98 -9.44
CA ASP A 42 8.76 16.89 -10.52
C ASP A 42 7.37 16.52 -11.09
N HIS A 43 7.07 15.22 -11.17
CA HIS A 43 5.79 14.73 -11.66
C HIS A 43 4.67 14.95 -10.64
N LEU A 44 4.95 14.83 -9.34
CA LEU A 44 4.00 15.17 -8.27
C LEU A 44 3.62 16.67 -8.33
N PHE A 45 4.60 17.55 -8.55
CA PHE A 45 4.34 18.97 -8.77
C PHE A 45 3.56 19.21 -10.07
N ALA A 46 3.96 18.59 -11.18
CA ALA A 46 3.30 18.74 -12.46
C ALA A 46 1.83 18.27 -12.44
N CYS A 47 1.54 17.21 -11.69
CA CYS A 47 0.20 16.69 -11.44
C CYS A 47 -0.54 17.38 -10.28
N ARG A 48 0.07 18.39 -9.64
CA ARG A 48 -0.53 19.17 -8.55
C ARG A 48 -1.11 18.29 -7.45
N VAL A 49 -0.29 17.35 -6.97
CA VAL A 49 -0.71 16.39 -5.94
C VAL A 49 -0.55 17.01 -4.56
N ILE A 50 -1.57 16.90 -3.71
CA ILE A 50 -1.54 17.32 -2.31
C ILE A 50 -1.95 16.15 -1.43
N ARG A 51 -1.11 15.79 -0.47
CA ARG A 51 -1.36 14.72 0.50
C ARG A 51 -2.00 15.31 1.75
N ARG A 52 -3.29 15.09 2.01
CA ARG A 52 -3.98 15.66 3.19
C ARG A 52 -3.27 15.27 4.49
N GLU A 53 -3.07 16.24 5.38
CA GLU A 53 -2.24 16.07 6.58
C GLU A 53 -2.74 14.97 7.52
N THR A 54 -4.05 14.92 7.76
CA THR A 54 -4.65 13.96 8.69
C THR A 54 -4.67 12.56 8.08
N GLN A 55 -4.09 11.61 8.81
CA GLN A 55 -4.23 10.19 8.52
C GLN A 55 -5.31 9.59 9.42
N HIS A 56 -6.15 8.76 8.84
CA HIS A 56 -7.24 8.08 9.53
C HIS A 56 -7.05 6.58 9.40
N ASN A 57 -7.43 5.81 10.42
CA ASN A 57 -7.33 4.35 10.35
C ASN A 57 -8.23 3.74 9.25
N ILE A 58 -9.32 4.43 8.92
CA ILE A 58 -10.20 4.12 7.78
C ILE A 58 -10.19 5.34 6.86
N LEU A 59 -10.11 5.12 5.55
CA LEU A 59 -10.19 6.22 4.59
C LEU A 59 -11.48 7.04 4.82
N PRO A 60 -11.43 8.37 4.95
CA PRO A 60 -12.60 9.17 5.37
C PRO A 60 -13.84 9.00 4.49
N PHE A 61 -13.67 8.87 3.17
CA PHE A 61 -14.79 8.66 2.26
C PHE A 61 -15.45 7.28 2.43
N LEU A 62 -14.76 6.32 3.08
CA LEU A 62 -15.31 5.01 3.43
C LEU A 62 -16.02 5.00 4.79
N SER A 63 -16.08 6.13 5.49
CA SER A 63 -16.57 6.17 6.87
C SER A 63 -18.04 5.78 7.04
N GLU A 64 -18.87 6.04 6.04
CA GLU A 64 -20.28 5.63 6.01
C GLU A 64 -20.48 4.12 5.82
N TYR A 65 -19.46 3.42 5.31
CA TYR A 65 -19.47 1.98 5.04
C TYR A 65 -18.93 1.13 6.19
N LYS A 66 -18.67 1.75 7.34
CA LYS A 66 -18.24 1.02 8.54
C LYS A 66 -19.34 0.07 8.99
N SER A 67 -18.91 -1.11 9.44
CA SER A 67 -19.83 -2.06 10.08
C SER A 67 -20.44 -1.40 11.31
N PRO A 68 -21.73 -1.66 11.60
CA PRO A 68 -22.25 -1.50 12.94
C PRO A 68 -21.35 -2.24 13.96
N PRO A 69 -21.25 -1.76 15.21
CA PRO A 69 -20.42 -2.40 16.24
C PRO A 69 -20.78 -3.87 16.51
N ASP A 70 -22.01 -4.27 16.20
CA ASP A 70 -22.58 -5.56 16.54
C ASP A 70 -22.38 -6.64 15.46
N VAL A 71 -21.69 -6.31 14.36
CA VAL A 71 -21.39 -7.31 13.32
C VAL A 71 -20.29 -8.24 13.82
N GLU A 72 -20.66 -9.49 14.12
CA GLU A 72 -19.70 -10.54 14.46
C GLU A 72 -18.88 -10.95 13.24
N PHE A 73 -17.59 -11.20 13.46
CA PHE A 73 -16.72 -11.74 12.43
C PHE A 73 -16.84 -13.27 12.38
N SER A 74 -16.61 -13.84 11.20
CA SER A 74 -16.49 -15.29 11.04
C SER A 74 -15.34 -15.86 11.88
N SER A 75 -15.40 -17.18 12.13
CA SER A 75 -14.36 -17.89 12.88
C SER A 75 -12.97 -17.77 12.23
N GLU A 76 -12.96 -17.68 10.90
CA GLU A 76 -11.80 -17.54 10.03
C GLU A 76 -11.15 -16.17 10.21
N ILE A 77 -11.93 -15.10 10.23
CA ILE A 77 -11.43 -13.75 10.53
C ILE A 77 -10.94 -13.67 11.96
N HIS A 78 -11.63 -14.27 12.94
CA HIS A 78 -11.14 -14.34 14.30
C HIS A 78 -9.79 -15.08 14.40
N ALA A 79 -9.59 -16.16 13.66
CA ALA A 79 -8.32 -16.87 13.57
C ALA A 79 -7.23 -16.02 12.90
N PHE A 80 -7.55 -15.31 11.82
CA PHE A 80 -6.65 -14.34 11.19
C PHE A 80 -6.20 -13.25 12.17
N LEU A 81 -7.15 -12.64 12.89
CA LEU A 81 -6.88 -11.60 13.88
C LEU A 81 -6.02 -12.12 15.04
N ARG A 82 -6.26 -13.35 15.51
CA ARG A 82 -5.43 -14.01 16.53
C ARG A 82 -3.98 -14.15 16.07
N GLY A 83 -3.78 -14.45 14.80
CA GLY A 83 -2.45 -14.67 14.22
C GLY A 83 -1.94 -16.10 14.42
N PRO A 84 -0.75 -16.42 13.89
CA PRO A 84 -0.18 -17.75 13.97
C PRO A 84 0.47 -18.04 15.33
N ASP A 85 0.59 -19.32 15.67
CA ASP A 85 1.41 -19.77 16.80
C ASP A 85 2.90 -19.54 16.52
N SER A 86 3.70 -19.32 17.56
CA SER A 86 5.12 -18.96 17.45
C SER A 86 5.97 -19.91 16.59
N THR A 87 5.55 -21.18 16.44
CA THR A 87 6.23 -22.22 15.67
C THR A 87 6.02 -22.12 14.15
N TYR A 88 5.18 -21.21 13.66
CA TYR A 88 4.87 -21.14 12.22
C TYR A 88 6.09 -20.85 11.34
N LEU A 89 7.07 -20.10 11.86
CA LEU A 89 8.30 -19.73 11.12
C LEU A 89 9.14 -20.94 10.73
N SER A 90 9.00 -22.07 11.44
CA SER A 90 9.72 -23.31 11.17
C SER A 90 8.90 -24.35 10.39
N GLN A 91 7.68 -24.01 9.98
CA GLN A 91 6.77 -24.94 9.29
C GLN A 91 6.63 -24.59 7.82
N SER A 92 6.46 -25.62 6.98
CA SER A 92 6.03 -25.45 5.60
C SER A 92 4.52 -25.16 5.55
N GLU A 93 4.04 -24.63 4.42
CA GLU A 93 2.59 -24.49 4.18
C GLU A 93 1.84 -25.82 4.40
N HIS A 94 2.43 -26.95 3.97
CA HIS A 94 1.87 -28.28 4.19
C HIS A 94 1.76 -28.63 5.68
N GLY A 95 2.81 -28.36 6.47
CA GLY A 95 2.79 -28.60 7.92
C GLY A 95 1.80 -27.69 8.64
N LEU A 96 1.66 -26.44 8.22
CA LEU A 96 0.64 -25.52 8.76
C LEU A 96 -0.78 -26.08 8.56
N VAL A 97 -1.05 -26.68 7.39
CA VAL A 97 -2.35 -27.32 7.12
C VAL A 97 -2.51 -28.64 7.89
N ARG A 98 -1.53 -29.54 7.78
CA ARG A 98 -1.69 -30.94 8.25
C ARG A 98 -1.38 -31.14 9.72
N ASP A 99 -0.38 -30.44 10.25
CA ASP A 99 0.12 -30.63 11.60
C ASP A 99 -0.48 -29.61 12.57
N SER A 100 -0.58 -28.34 12.13
CA SER A 100 -1.15 -27.26 12.94
C SER A 100 -2.66 -27.05 12.74
N GLY A 101 -3.26 -27.73 11.77
CA GLY A 101 -4.71 -27.70 11.53
C GLY A 101 -5.26 -26.37 11.00
N TYR A 102 -4.42 -25.50 10.44
CA TYR A 102 -4.89 -24.25 9.82
C TYR A 102 -5.70 -24.55 8.55
N GLY A 103 -6.76 -23.77 8.32
CA GLY A 103 -7.39 -23.70 7.00
C GLY A 103 -6.39 -23.25 5.94
N ILE A 104 -6.58 -23.70 4.70
CA ILE A 104 -5.63 -23.50 3.59
C ILE A 104 -5.28 -22.01 3.41
N SER A 105 -6.27 -21.12 3.46
CA SER A 105 -6.06 -19.67 3.29
C SER A 105 -5.19 -19.08 4.40
N LEU A 106 -5.40 -19.47 5.66
CA LEU A 106 -4.57 -19.04 6.79
C LEU A 106 -3.16 -19.61 6.70
N ALA A 107 -3.02 -20.89 6.35
CA ALA A 107 -1.71 -21.52 6.16
C ALA A 107 -0.89 -20.81 5.08
N GLN A 108 -1.51 -20.40 3.97
CA GLN A 108 -0.88 -19.63 2.90
C GLN A 108 -0.41 -18.25 3.38
N ILE A 109 -1.23 -17.53 4.15
CA ILE A 109 -0.84 -16.25 4.74
C ILE A 109 0.41 -16.42 5.63
N TRP A 110 0.39 -17.40 6.52
CA TRP A 110 1.46 -17.60 7.49
C TRP A 110 2.73 -18.16 6.85
N ALA A 111 2.62 -18.99 5.82
CA ALA A 111 3.76 -19.42 5.02
C ALA A 111 4.40 -18.23 4.28
N ALA A 112 3.60 -17.37 3.63
CA ALA A 112 4.11 -16.17 2.95
C ALA A 112 4.75 -15.18 3.95
N MET A 113 4.14 -14.98 5.11
CA MET A 113 4.69 -14.17 6.20
C MET A 113 6.04 -14.74 6.68
N ALA A 114 6.13 -16.06 6.85
CA ALA A 114 7.34 -16.73 7.27
C ALA A 114 8.47 -16.54 6.26
N MET A 115 8.19 -16.57 4.95
CA MET A 115 9.19 -16.29 3.92
C MET A 115 9.78 -14.87 4.02
N ILE A 116 8.93 -13.86 4.24
CA ILE A 116 9.37 -12.47 4.43
C ILE A 116 10.20 -12.32 5.70
N LYS A 117 9.86 -13.05 6.78
CA LYS A 117 10.55 -12.95 8.07
C LYS A 117 11.81 -13.82 8.18
N ALA A 118 11.83 -15.03 7.63
CA ALA A 118 12.95 -15.98 7.72
C ALA A 118 14.19 -15.51 6.92
N GLN A 119 14.00 -14.71 5.87
CA GLN A 119 15.11 -14.08 5.17
C GLN A 119 15.93 -13.13 6.06
N LYS A 120 15.31 -12.55 7.10
CA LYS A 120 16.02 -11.80 8.14
C LYS A 120 17.03 -12.67 8.88
N ASP A 121 16.62 -13.88 9.28
CA ASP A 121 17.44 -14.77 10.11
C ASP A 121 18.56 -15.44 9.31
N LEU A 122 18.28 -15.83 8.06
CA LEU A 122 19.31 -16.35 7.15
C LEU A 122 20.39 -15.31 6.86
N ARG A 123 20.01 -14.05 6.58
CA ARG A 123 21.00 -12.99 6.30
C ARG A 123 21.75 -12.51 7.53
N ARG A 124 21.10 -12.48 8.69
CA ARG A 124 21.80 -12.24 9.97
C ARG A 124 22.85 -13.32 10.22
N LYS A 125 22.55 -14.59 9.92
CA LYS A 125 23.55 -15.68 9.99
C LYS A 125 24.70 -15.47 9.00
N VAL A 126 24.43 -15.11 7.75
CA VAL A 126 25.49 -14.83 6.76
C VAL A 126 26.40 -13.67 7.17
N LEU A 127 25.87 -12.60 7.76
CA LEU A 127 26.69 -11.49 8.27
C LEU A 127 27.53 -11.87 9.49
N VAL A 128 27.01 -12.73 10.37
CA VAL A 128 27.74 -13.21 11.54
C VAL A 128 28.83 -14.22 11.12
N ASP A 129 28.53 -15.11 10.17
CA ASP A 129 29.44 -16.17 9.70
C ASP A 129 30.44 -15.66 8.65
N GLY A 130 30.11 -14.58 7.93
CA GLY A 130 31.00 -13.88 6.99
C GLY A 130 32.12 -13.06 7.65
N SER A 131 32.29 -13.16 8.97
CA SER A 131 33.39 -12.54 9.72
C SER A 131 34.64 -13.44 9.88
N MET A 132 34.67 -14.62 9.22
CA MET A 132 35.86 -15.46 9.10
C MET A 132 36.22 -15.70 7.63
N ASP A 133 36.95 -14.75 7.03
CA ASP A 133 38.13 -14.96 6.18
C ASP A 133 38.41 -13.70 5.35
N GLU A 134 38.91 -12.66 6.01
CA GLU A 134 39.79 -11.70 5.36
C GLU A 134 40.95 -11.41 6.33
N LYS A 135 42.01 -12.21 6.18
CA LYS A 135 43.28 -11.94 6.84
C LYS A 135 43.85 -10.65 6.24
N ASP A 136 44.26 -9.76 7.15
CA ASP A 136 45.00 -8.51 6.95
C ASP A 136 44.23 -7.28 6.44
N TYR A 137 43.51 -6.62 7.36
CA TYR A 137 43.92 -5.27 7.78
C TYR A 137 43.18 -4.85 9.07
N VAL A 138 43.93 -4.58 10.15
CA VAL A 138 43.43 -3.83 11.30
C VAL A 138 43.89 -2.40 11.14
N ASP A 139 42.98 -1.44 11.18
CA ASP A 139 43.27 -0.16 11.81
C ASP A 139 42.33 0.05 12.99
N SER A 140 42.94 0.31 14.14
CA SER A 140 42.42 0.19 15.49
C SER A 140 42.34 1.56 16.14
N SER A 141 41.27 2.28 15.84
CA SER A 141 40.68 3.39 16.60
C SER A 141 39.39 3.72 15.84
N ILE A 142 38.16 3.67 16.35
CA ILE A 142 37.59 4.41 17.47
C ILE A 142 36.30 3.66 17.89
N LEU A 143 36.42 2.58 18.67
CA LEU A 143 35.27 1.94 19.31
C LEU A 143 34.99 2.66 20.63
N GLN A 144 33.88 3.42 20.69
CA GLN A 144 33.31 3.88 21.95
C GLN A 144 31.84 3.44 22.02
N VAL A 145 31.63 2.33 22.72
CA VAL A 145 30.31 1.75 23.00
C VAL A 145 29.68 2.51 24.16
N GLY A 146 28.63 3.28 23.88
CA GLY A 146 27.78 3.89 24.89
C GLY A 146 26.38 3.28 24.84
N SER A 147 26.12 2.29 25.69
CA SER A 147 24.78 1.73 25.90
C SER A 147 24.00 2.62 26.87
N SER A 148 22.92 3.23 26.39
CA SER A 148 21.91 3.85 27.26
C SER A 148 20.51 3.59 26.70
N SER A 149 19.70 2.87 27.47
CA SER A 149 18.26 2.75 27.26
C SER A 149 17.55 3.98 27.84
N PRO A 150 16.52 4.54 27.17
CA PRO A 150 15.50 5.31 27.85
C PRO A 150 14.28 4.44 28.15
N GLN A 151 13.84 4.48 29.40
CA GLN A 151 12.55 3.98 29.87
C GLN A 151 11.40 4.65 29.12
N ALA A 152 10.35 3.85 28.88
CA ALA A 152 9.08 4.30 28.33
C ALA A 152 8.28 5.12 29.37
N ASP A 153 7.55 6.12 28.90
CA ASP A 153 6.20 6.42 29.35
C ASP A 153 5.51 7.43 28.41
N SER A 154 4.42 7.01 27.77
CA SER A 154 3.10 7.67 27.76
C SER A 154 2.23 7.21 26.58
N SER A 155 0.97 6.96 26.92
CA SER A 155 -0.09 6.33 26.16
C SER A 155 -0.77 7.28 25.18
N TYR A 156 -0.73 6.93 23.88
CA TYR A 156 -1.79 7.24 22.91
C TYR A 156 -1.82 6.10 21.86
N GLU A 157 -2.84 5.24 21.97
CA GLU A 157 -3.12 4.17 21.00
C GLU A 157 -3.65 4.77 19.69
N ALA A 158 -2.72 5.15 18.82
CA ALA A 158 -2.95 5.17 17.38
C ALA A 158 -2.02 4.11 16.78
N SER A 159 -2.53 3.31 15.84
CA SER A 159 -1.74 2.36 15.06
C SER A 159 -0.78 3.10 14.12
N SER A 160 0.23 3.74 14.71
CA SER A 160 1.33 4.36 13.99
C SER A 160 2.53 3.48 14.19
N ILE A 161 3.09 3.02 13.07
CA ILE A 161 4.33 2.28 13.06
C ILE A 161 5.41 3.04 13.87
N GLY A 162 6.00 2.33 14.83
CA GLY A 162 7.13 2.83 15.60
C GLY A 162 8.38 2.96 14.74
N TYR A 163 9.45 3.48 15.34
CA TYR A 163 10.78 3.53 14.73
C TYR A 163 11.19 2.17 14.12
N ILE A 164 11.59 2.18 12.84
CA ILE A 164 12.15 1.05 12.11
C ILE A 164 13.67 1.15 12.13
N ASP A 165 14.31 0.08 12.59
CA ASP A 165 15.75 -0.11 12.46
C ASP A 165 16.13 -0.35 10.99
N MET A 166 16.95 0.55 10.43
CA MET A 166 17.30 0.56 9.01
C MET A 166 18.11 -0.66 8.60
N GLU A 167 18.96 -1.18 9.49
CA GLU A 167 19.77 -2.38 9.24
C GLU A 167 18.87 -3.62 9.16
N THR A 168 17.98 -3.81 10.14
CA THR A 168 16.94 -4.85 10.10
C THR A 168 16.09 -4.78 8.84
N HIS A 169 15.68 -3.58 8.44
CA HIS A 169 14.85 -3.36 7.27
C HIS A 169 15.56 -3.76 5.96
N MET A 170 16.84 -3.40 5.80
CA MET A 170 17.67 -3.81 4.67
C MET A 170 17.91 -5.33 4.64
N LEU A 171 17.93 -5.99 5.80
CA LEU A 171 18.05 -7.45 5.85
C LEU A 171 16.77 -8.17 5.40
N MET A 172 15.62 -7.49 5.43
CA MET A 172 14.31 -8.02 5.02
C MET A 172 13.99 -7.85 3.52
N VAL A 173 14.96 -7.54 2.65
CA VAL A 173 14.70 -7.44 1.18
C VAL A 173 14.24 -8.80 0.64
N SER A 174 12.93 -9.02 0.56
CA SER A 174 12.34 -10.14 -0.18
C SER A 174 12.14 -9.74 -1.64
N PRO A 175 11.97 -10.68 -2.57
CA PRO A 175 11.43 -10.36 -3.89
C PRO A 175 10.11 -9.60 -3.73
N GLU A 176 9.84 -8.68 -4.64
CA GLU A 176 8.57 -7.93 -4.69
C GLU A 176 7.38 -8.89 -4.83
N ASP A 177 7.57 -9.97 -5.60
CA ASP A 177 6.60 -11.05 -5.77
C ASP A 177 6.21 -11.73 -4.43
N GLU A 178 7.11 -11.81 -3.44
CA GLU A 178 6.77 -12.35 -2.12
C GLU A 178 5.93 -11.37 -1.29
N THR A 179 6.19 -10.07 -1.43
CA THR A 179 5.33 -9.02 -0.82
C THR A 179 3.93 -9.08 -1.43
N LEU A 180 3.86 -9.17 -2.76
CA LEU A 180 2.60 -9.29 -3.48
C LEU A 180 1.88 -10.58 -3.09
N ARG A 181 2.58 -11.72 -2.98
CA ARG A 181 2.01 -13.00 -2.54
C ARG A 181 1.38 -12.87 -1.16
N LEU A 182 2.08 -12.30 -0.17
CA LEU A 182 1.52 -12.11 1.17
C LEU A 182 0.26 -11.24 1.12
N ALA A 183 0.31 -10.09 0.43
CA ALA A 183 -0.86 -9.22 0.30
C ALA A 183 -2.03 -9.94 -0.37
N SER A 184 -1.76 -10.68 -1.44
CA SER A 184 -2.76 -11.43 -2.18
C SER A 184 -3.44 -12.49 -1.31
N CYS A 185 -2.68 -13.23 -0.49
CA CYS A 185 -3.23 -14.19 0.48
C CYS A 185 -4.08 -13.51 1.56
N VAL A 186 -3.60 -12.41 2.14
CA VAL A 186 -4.33 -11.65 3.18
C VAL A 186 -5.62 -11.07 2.62
N ILE A 187 -5.54 -10.38 1.48
CA ILE A 187 -6.70 -9.73 0.86
C ILE A 187 -7.74 -10.78 0.50
N ARG A 188 -7.38 -11.88 -0.18
CA ARG A 188 -8.34 -12.94 -0.52
C ARG A 188 -9.02 -13.54 0.71
N HIS A 189 -8.26 -13.85 1.75
CA HIS A 189 -8.84 -14.37 2.98
C HIS A 189 -9.90 -13.40 3.55
N ASN A 190 -9.59 -12.10 3.59
CA ASN A 190 -10.55 -11.11 4.06
C ASN A 190 -11.77 -10.98 3.12
N LEU A 191 -11.57 -10.99 1.80
CA LEU A 191 -12.68 -10.94 0.84
C LEU A 191 -13.62 -12.15 0.93
N CYS A 192 -13.10 -13.33 1.30
CA CYS A 192 -13.91 -14.54 1.42
C CYS A 192 -14.62 -14.69 2.77
N PHE A 193 -14.07 -14.13 3.84
CA PHE A 193 -14.52 -14.44 5.20
C PHE A 193 -14.94 -13.23 6.03
N ALA A 194 -14.68 -12.01 5.59
CA ALA A 194 -15.12 -10.80 6.28
C ALA A 194 -16.45 -10.28 5.71
N PRO A 195 -17.30 -9.67 6.55
CA PRO A 195 -18.52 -9.02 6.09
C PRO A 195 -18.20 -7.87 5.14
N PRO A 196 -19.03 -7.64 4.10
CA PRO A 196 -20.34 -8.26 3.85
C PRO A 196 -20.29 -9.57 3.05
N GLN A 197 -19.11 -10.11 2.75
CA GLN A 197 -18.95 -11.26 1.84
C GLN A 197 -18.81 -12.62 2.52
N ASP A 198 -19.04 -12.67 3.83
CA ASP A 198 -19.01 -13.88 4.65
C ASP A 198 -20.27 -14.75 4.52
N SER A 199 -21.16 -14.42 3.58
CA SER A 199 -22.37 -15.17 3.24
C SER A 199 -22.18 -16.01 1.98
N CYS A 200 -22.84 -17.18 1.90
CA CYS A 200 -22.68 -18.11 0.77
C CYS A 200 -23.42 -17.67 -0.52
N ASP A 201 -24.51 -16.90 -0.40
CA ASP A 201 -25.40 -16.56 -1.51
C ASP A 201 -25.26 -15.09 -1.90
N LEU A 202 -24.17 -14.77 -2.62
CA LEU A 202 -23.85 -13.39 -3.03
C LEU A 202 -23.92 -13.23 -4.55
N GLN A 203 -24.83 -12.37 -5.00
CA GLN A 203 -24.96 -12.01 -6.43
C GLN A 203 -23.93 -10.97 -6.88
N SER A 204 -23.22 -10.37 -5.93
CA SER A 204 -22.19 -9.35 -6.15
C SER A 204 -21.04 -9.58 -5.19
N VAL A 205 -19.85 -9.80 -5.71
CA VAL A 205 -18.65 -10.06 -4.91
C VAL A 205 -17.48 -9.21 -5.39
N VAL A 206 -16.66 -8.75 -4.47
CA VAL A 206 -15.35 -8.18 -4.71
C VAL A 206 -14.32 -9.30 -4.61
N GLU A 207 -13.53 -9.45 -5.67
CA GLU A 207 -12.48 -10.45 -5.77
C GLU A 207 -11.12 -9.79 -5.99
N PHE A 208 -10.06 -10.52 -5.63
CA PHE A 208 -8.71 -10.12 -5.97
C PHE A 208 -8.40 -10.42 -7.43
N ARG A 209 -8.05 -9.40 -8.20
CA ARG A 209 -7.55 -9.51 -9.57
C ARG A 209 -6.06 -9.80 -9.56
N ASP A 210 -5.71 -11.06 -9.79
CA ASP A 210 -4.33 -11.57 -9.82
C ASP A 210 -3.69 -11.49 -11.21
N ALA A 211 -3.83 -10.33 -11.84
CA ALA A 211 -3.28 -10.08 -13.15
C ALA A 211 -2.77 -8.65 -13.18
N LYS A 212 -1.50 -8.46 -13.52
CA LYS A 212 -0.96 -7.11 -13.74
C LYS A 212 -1.70 -6.47 -14.90
N SER A 213 -2.26 -5.28 -14.69
CA SER A 213 -2.98 -4.56 -15.75
C SER A 213 -2.17 -3.38 -16.24
N ARG A 214 -1.75 -3.43 -17.50
CA ARG A 214 -1.07 -2.31 -18.15
C ARG A 214 -2.10 -1.43 -18.86
N LEU A 215 -2.25 -0.22 -18.38
CA LEU A 215 -3.10 0.80 -18.98
C LEU A 215 -2.28 1.81 -19.75
N ALA A 216 -2.83 2.25 -20.88
CA ALA A 216 -2.24 3.29 -21.70
C ALA A 216 -3.34 4.22 -22.20
N VAL A 217 -3.22 5.50 -21.90
CA VAL A 217 -4.23 6.51 -22.26
C VAL A 217 -3.56 7.78 -22.74
N SER A 218 -4.21 8.49 -23.66
CA SER A 218 -3.76 9.81 -24.09
C SER A 218 -4.38 10.87 -23.20
N THR A 219 -3.57 11.81 -22.71
CA THR A 219 -4.05 12.94 -21.94
C THR A 219 -5.06 13.79 -22.74
N PRO A 220 -6.03 14.45 -22.08
CA PRO A 220 -7.15 15.06 -22.79
C PRO A 220 -6.76 16.20 -23.75
N ILE A 221 -5.74 17.00 -23.40
CA ILE A 221 -5.41 18.24 -24.11
C ILE A 221 -4.19 18.04 -25.00
N LEU A 222 -3.05 17.64 -24.44
CA LEU A 222 -1.79 17.50 -25.18
C LEU A 222 -1.70 16.18 -25.93
N ARG A 223 -2.65 15.25 -25.71
CA ARG A 223 -2.67 13.90 -26.31
C ARG A 223 -1.39 13.10 -26.04
N ARG A 224 -0.71 13.38 -24.93
CA ARG A 224 0.48 12.63 -24.50
C ARG A 224 0.06 11.26 -24.00
N LYS A 225 0.73 10.21 -24.47
CA LYS A 225 0.42 8.85 -24.05
C LYS A 225 1.05 8.55 -22.70
N ILE A 226 0.28 8.52 -21.63
CA ILE A 226 0.75 8.04 -20.33
C ILE A 226 0.43 6.55 -20.17
N VAL A 227 1.34 5.82 -19.51
CA VAL A 227 1.27 4.37 -19.35
C VAL A 227 1.63 4.03 -17.92
N ALA A 228 0.81 3.20 -17.29
CA ALA A 228 1.05 2.65 -15.97
C ALA A 228 0.69 1.16 -15.94
N THR A 229 1.33 0.41 -15.06
CA THR A 229 1.06 -1.01 -14.83
C THR A 229 0.88 -1.20 -13.34
N ASP A 230 -0.26 -1.75 -12.92
CA ASP A 230 -0.46 -2.16 -11.53
C ASP A 230 -0.02 -3.61 -11.28
N ASP A 231 0.24 -3.96 -10.03
CA ASP A 231 0.58 -5.32 -9.59
C ASP A 231 -0.64 -6.22 -9.38
N GLY A 232 -1.84 -5.68 -9.58
CA GLY A 232 -3.11 -6.34 -9.33
C GLY A 232 -4.14 -5.36 -8.79
N GLY A 233 -5.21 -5.88 -8.21
CA GLY A 233 -6.28 -5.03 -7.74
C GLY A 233 -7.44 -5.78 -7.13
N LEU A 234 -8.50 -5.02 -6.88
CA LEU A 234 -9.81 -5.54 -6.58
C LEU A 234 -10.74 -5.26 -7.76
N CYS A 235 -11.52 -6.25 -8.15
CA CYS A 235 -12.60 -6.11 -9.11
C CYS A 235 -13.92 -6.55 -8.48
N ARG A 236 -15.04 -6.05 -8.98
CA ARG A 236 -16.38 -6.53 -8.64
C ARG A 236 -16.88 -7.43 -9.74
N ARG A 237 -17.43 -8.57 -9.33
CA ARG A 237 -18.13 -9.51 -10.17
C ARG A 237 -19.60 -9.56 -9.81
N LEU A 238 -20.41 -9.71 -10.85
CA LEU A 238 -21.86 -9.80 -10.77
C LEU A 238 -22.29 -11.14 -11.34
N GLU A 239 -23.16 -11.82 -10.61
CA GLU A 239 -23.83 -13.02 -11.07
C GLU A 239 -24.95 -12.64 -12.06
N SER A 240 -24.92 -13.24 -13.24
CA SER A 240 -25.98 -13.12 -14.24
C SER A 240 -26.18 -14.48 -14.89
N GLY A 241 -27.34 -15.10 -14.64
CA GLY A 241 -27.68 -16.42 -15.17
C GLY A 241 -26.65 -17.50 -14.81
N ASP A 242 -26.34 -17.63 -13.52
CA ASP A 242 -25.38 -18.59 -12.93
C ASP A 242 -23.92 -18.40 -13.38
N VAL A 243 -23.59 -17.27 -14.01
CA VAL A 243 -22.23 -16.93 -14.44
C VAL A 243 -21.81 -15.60 -13.82
N PHE A 244 -20.63 -15.57 -13.19
CA PHE A 244 -20.03 -14.34 -12.70
C PHE A 244 -19.29 -13.61 -13.83
N THR A 245 -19.73 -12.39 -14.14
CA THR A 245 -19.07 -11.47 -15.08
C THR A 245 -18.48 -10.28 -14.34
N VAL A 246 -17.49 -9.62 -14.93
CA VAL A 246 -16.90 -8.42 -14.31
C VAL A 246 -17.87 -7.26 -14.49
N GLY A 247 -18.42 -6.76 -13.38
CA GLY A 247 -19.26 -5.56 -13.35
C GLY A 247 -18.47 -4.29 -13.06
N ARG A 248 -17.32 -4.41 -12.38
CA ARG A 248 -16.38 -3.32 -12.13
C ARG A 248 -14.95 -3.85 -12.16
N GLU A 249 -14.15 -3.49 -13.14
CA GLU A 249 -12.76 -3.92 -13.30
C GLU A 249 -11.85 -3.35 -12.20
N ARG A 250 -12.10 -2.12 -11.71
CA ARG A 250 -11.22 -1.41 -10.77
C ARG A 250 -11.96 -0.85 -9.57
N VAL A 251 -12.16 -1.69 -8.57
CA VAL A 251 -12.57 -1.27 -7.21
C VAL A 251 -11.39 -0.65 -6.47
N ALA A 252 -10.22 -1.30 -6.54
CA ALA A 252 -8.97 -0.78 -5.98
C ALA A 252 -7.77 -1.29 -6.79
N ILE A 253 -6.65 -0.57 -6.72
CA ILE A 253 -5.39 -0.92 -7.36
C ILE A 253 -4.40 -1.38 -6.29
N VAL A 254 -3.58 -2.40 -6.55
CA VAL A 254 -2.51 -2.82 -5.64
C VAL A 254 -1.15 -2.44 -6.22
N GLU A 255 -0.31 -1.84 -5.38
CA GLU A 255 1.09 -1.54 -5.69
C GLU A 255 1.99 -2.12 -4.59
N ALA A 256 2.82 -3.10 -4.94
CA ALA A 256 3.71 -3.77 -4.01
C ALA A 256 5.15 -3.28 -4.18
N LYS A 257 5.86 -3.09 -3.07
CA LYS A 257 7.29 -2.81 -3.06
C LYS A 257 8.02 -3.80 -2.18
N LYS A 258 9.19 -4.25 -2.66
CA LYS A 258 10.07 -5.17 -1.90
C LYS A 258 10.54 -4.63 -0.54
N GLN A 259 10.65 -3.31 -0.39
CA GLN A 259 11.16 -2.67 0.83
C GLN A 259 10.74 -1.19 0.88
N PHE A 260 10.72 -0.60 2.08
CA PHE A 260 10.51 0.84 2.22
C PHE A 260 11.65 1.59 1.53
N GLN A 261 11.26 2.50 0.66
CA GLN A 261 12.20 3.29 -0.14
C GLN A 261 12.61 4.59 0.56
N CYS A 262 11.94 4.96 1.64
CA CYS A 262 12.21 6.18 2.38
C CYS A 262 11.89 6.01 3.87
N LEU A 263 12.82 6.44 4.71
CA LEU A 263 12.68 6.50 6.17
C LEU A 263 13.01 7.93 6.61
N GLU A 264 12.10 8.59 7.33
CA GLU A 264 12.35 9.88 7.98
C GLU A 264 12.32 9.69 9.50
N ASN A 265 13.43 10.03 10.17
CA ASN A 265 13.61 9.81 11.61
C ASN A 265 13.32 8.35 12.02
N GLY A 266 13.72 7.40 11.17
CA GLY A 266 13.48 5.96 11.34
C GLY A 266 12.03 5.53 11.10
N ARG A 267 11.10 6.43 10.77
CA ARG A 267 9.72 6.06 10.44
C ARG A 267 9.58 5.90 8.93
N PRO A 268 8.93 4.82 8.46
CA PRO A 268 8.71 4.62 7.04
C PRO A 268 7.70 5.62 6.50
N ILE A 269 8.05 6.17 5.36
CA ILE A 269 7.20 7.10 4.62
C ILE A 269 7.21 6.71 3.15
N ILE A 270 6.16 7.11 2.44
CA ILE A 270 6.09 6.86 1.00
C ILE A 270 7.09 7.79 0.32
N SER A 271 8.02 7.21 -0.45
CA SER A 271 9.03 7.95 -1.19
C SER A 271 8.40 8.79 -2.30
N ASP A 272 9.08 9.85 -2.74
CA ASP A 272 8.61 10.68 -3.84
C ASP A 272 8.39 9.86 -5.12
N ASN A 273 9.28 8.91 -5.42
CA ASN A 273 9.17 8.06 -6.60
C ASN A 273 7.98 7.10 -6.51
N CYS A 274 7.80 6.43 -5.36
CA CYS A 274 6.67 5.52 -5.17
C CYS A 274 5.35 6.29 -5.20
N PHE A 275 5.30 7.47 -4.57
CA PHE A 275 4.10 8.28 -4.56
C PHE A 275 3.76 8.78 -5.98
N ALA A 276 4.76 9.22 -6.75
CA ALA A 276 4.57 9.65 -8.12
C ALA A 276 4.13 8.52 -9.05
N GLN A 277 4.68 7.32 -8.89
CA GLN A 277 4.26 6.14 -9.64
C GLN A 277 2.78 5.82 -9.37
N MET A 278 2.38 5.76 -8.09
CA MET A 278 1.00 5.54 -7.68
C MET A 278 0.05 6.65 -8.16
N THR A 279 0.52 7.92 -8.18
CA THR A 279 -0.22 9.02 -8.81
C THR A 279 -0.45 8.75 -10.30
N CYS A 280 0.56 8.27 -11.03
CA CYS A 280 0.43 7.93 -12.45
C CYS A 280 -0.60 6.81 -12.65
N GLU A 281 -0.53 5.74 -11.86
CA GLU A 281 -1.49 4.63 -11.90
C GLU A 281 -2.92 5.11 -11.67
N ALA A 282 -3.14 5.91 -10.63
CA ALA A 282 -4.47 6.46 -10.33
C ALA A 282 -4.97 7.40 -11.43
N LEU A 283 -4.11 8.25 -11.98
CA LEU A 283 -4.45 9.17 -13.06
C LEU A 283 -4.77 8.43 -14.36
N VAL A 284 -3.96 7.43 -14.73
CA VAL A 284 -4.19 6.60 -15.91
C VAL A 284 -5.48 5.80 -15.77
N ALA A 285 -5.75 5.22 -14.60
CA ALA A 285 -7.00 4.51 -14.34
C ALA A 285 -8.21 5.43 -14.52
N ARG A 286 -8.16 6.64 -13.94
CA ARG A 286 -9.23 7.63 -14.04
C ARG A 286 -9.45 8.15 -15.47
N LEU A 287 -8.38 8.29 -16.26
CA LEU A 287 -8.46 8.73 -17.66
C LEU A 287 -8.92 7.62 -18.60
N ALA A 288 -8.55 6.37 -18.32
CA ALA A 288 -8.98 5.21 -19.11
C ALA A 288 -10.46 4.89 -18.92
N ASP A 289 -11.02 5.26 -17.76
CA ASP A 289 -12.43 5.12 -17.46
C ASP A 289 -13.04 6.43 -16.88
N PRO A 290 -13.26 7.43 -17.74
CA PRO A 290 -13.63 8.74 -17.25
C PRO A 290 -15.10 8.88 -16.85
N PHE A 291 -15.98 7.98 -17.30
CA PHE A 291 -17.43 8.15 -17.20
C PHE A 291 -18.18 6.89 -16.73
N THR A 292 -17.48 5.79 -16.39
CA THR A 292 -18.13 4.57 -15.89
C THR A 292 -17.73 4.30 -14.44
N GLU A 293 -16.87 3.32 -14.15
CA GLU A 293 -16.56 2.83 -12.82
C GLU A 293 -15.86 3.86 -11.92
N LEU A 294 -15.13 4.81 -12.53
CA LEU A 294 -14.38 5.85 -11.82
C LEU A 294 -14.96 7.25 -12.04
N GLY A 295 -16.21 7.35 -12.52
CA GLY A 295 -16.88 8.62 -12.82
C GLY A 295 -16.96 9.59 -11.64
N HIS A 296 -17.05 9.08 -10.40
CA HIS A 296 -17.04 9.90 -9.18
C HIS A 296 -15.66 10.48 -8.82
N GLY A 297 -14.59 10.10 -9.54
CA GLY A 297 -13.24 10.61 -9.31
C GLY A 297 -12.50 10.00 -8.12
N SER A 298 -13.05 8.96 -7.50
CA SER A 298 -12.40 8.24 -6.41
C SER A 298 -11.61 7.04 -6.93
N VAL A 299 -10.30 7.04 -6.71
CA VAL A 299 -9.43 5.88 -6.97
C VAL A 299 -8.81 5.41 -5.66
N ILE A 300 -9.02 4.14 -5.32
CA ILE A 300 -8.43 3.50 -4.15
C ILE A 300 -7.16 2.77 -4.57
N LEU A 301 -6.09 2.95 -3.80
CA LEU A 301 -4.86 2.22 -3.97
C LEU A 301 -4.45 1.57 -2.65
N ILE A 302 -4.11 0.28 -2.69
CA ILE A 302 -3.60 -0.50 -1.57
C ILE A 302 -2.10 -0.63 -1.79
N HIS A 303 -1.32 0.05 -0.96
CA HIS A 303 0.13 0.02 -1.06
C HIS A 303 0.68 -0.97 -0.04
N VAL A 304 1.53 -1.88 -0.50
CA VAL A 304 2.08 -2.96 0.30
C VAL A 304 3.59 -2.91 0.25
N THR A 305 4.23 -3.08 1.41
CA THR A 305 5.68 -3.20 1.50
C THR A 305 6.04 -4.22 2.56
N GLN A 306 6.69 -5.31 2.16
CA GLN A 306 6.96 -6.47 3.03
C GLN A 306 5.67 -6.99 3.69
N HIS A 307 5.53 -6.82 5.01
CA HIS A 307 4.36 -7.20 5.80
C HIS A 307 3.54 -5.99 6.28
N TYR A 308 3.77 -4.83 5.67
CA TYR A 308 3.03 -3.61 5.94
C TYR A 308 2.09 -3.28 4.80
N MET A 309 0.92 -2.75 5.16
CA MET A 309 -0.10 -2.34 4.19
C MET A 309 -0.66 -0.98 4.59
N CYS A 310 -0.90 -0.10 3.62
CA CYS A 310 -1.69 1.11 3.82
C CYS A 310 -2.62 1.34 2.63
N PHE A 311 -3.61 2.19 2.83
CA PHE A 311 -4.61 2.51 1.82
C PHE A 311 -4.50 3.99 1.48
N LEU A 312 -4.64 4.31 0.20
CA LEU A 312 -4.66 5.66 -0.33
C LEU A 312 -5.95 5.89 -1.11
N HIS A 313 -6.49 7.10 -0.99
CA HIS A 313 -7.62 7.59 -1.77
C HIS A 313 -7.16 8.78 -2.59
N PHE A 314 -7.14 8.63 -3.91
CA PHE A 314 -6.90 9.71 -4.85
C PHE A 314 -8.24 10.30 -5.30
N GLN A 315 -8.41 11.61 -5.12
CA GLN A 315 -9.54 12.38 -5.59
C GLN A 315 -9.14 13.11 -6.87
N ILE A 316 -9.61 12.58 -7.99
CA ILE A 316 -9.31 13.06 -9.35
C ILE A 316 -10.66 13.37 -10.02
N ASN A 317 -11.18 14.56 -9.77
CA ASN A 317 -12.49 14.99 -10.28
C ASN A 317 -12.42 15.42 -11.76
N ASP A 318 -13.59 15.55 -12.40
CA ASP A 318 -13.67 15.97 -13.80
C ASP A 318 -13.09 17.37 -14.05
N GLU A 319 -13.21 18.25 -13.06
CA GLU A 319 -12.65 19.61 -13.12
C GLU A 319 -11.12 19.56 -13.24
N TYR A 320 -10.47 18.72 -12.44
CA TYR A 320 -9.05 18.45 -12.55
C TYR A 320 -8.68 17.90 -13.93
N LEU A 321 -9.42 16.92 -14.47
CA LEU A 321 -9.09 16.35 -15.78
C LEU A 321 -9.22 17.37 -16.92
N ARG A 322 -10.24 18.23 -16.87
CA ARG A 322 -10.42 19.33 -17.84
C ARG A 322 -9.33 20.39 -17.72
N ASP A 323 -8.80 20.57 -16.53
CA ASP A 323 -7.78 21.57 -16.21
C ASP A 323 -6.35 21.00 -16.24
N PHE A 324 -6.18 19.69 -16.37
CA PHE A 324 -4.93 18.98 -16.09
C PHE A 324 -3.70 19.58 -16.80
N GLU A 325 -3.87 19.86 -18.09
CA GLU A 325 -2.83 20.38 -18.97
C GLU A 325 -3.15 21.80 -19.48
N SER A 326 -3.99 22.54 -18.75
CA SER A 326 -4.28 23.93 -19.11
C SER A 326 -3.04 24.81 -18.93
N ALA A 327 -3.02 25.99 -19.55
CA ALA A 327 -1.90 26.93 -19.45
C ALA A 327 -1.76 27.56 -18.05
N ALA A 328 -2.83 27.55 -17.25
CA ALA A 328 -2.86 28.12 -15.91
C ALA A 328 -3.75 27.25 -14.99
N PRO A 329 -3.29 26.03 -14.65
CA PRO A 329 -4.12 25.09 -13.94
C PRO A 329 -4.28 25.47 -12.47
N SER A 330 -5.46 25.21 -11.93
CA SER A 330 -5.89 25.60 -10.59
C SER A 330 -6.41 24.44 -9.74
N ASN A 331 -6.78 23.32 -10.36
CA ASN A 331 -7.29 22.14 -9.67
C ASN A 331 -6.16 21.20 -9.24
N PHE A 332 -6.35 20.53 -8.10
CA PHE A 332 -5.38 19.64 -7.46
C PHE A 332 -5.90 18.20 -7.39
N ILE A 333 -4.97 17.23 -7.39
CA ILE A 333 -5.27 15.88 -6.92
C ILE A 333 -5.10 15.86 -5.41
N TYR A 334 -6.18 15.58 -4.68
CA TYR A 334 -6.11 15.39 -3.23
C TYR A 334 -5.94 13.91 -2.91
N VAL A 335 -4.97 13.61 -2.05
CA VAL A 335 -4.70 12.24 -1.61
C VAL A 335 -4.88 12.14 -0.10
N THR A 336 -5.72 11.22 0.34
CA THR A 336 -5.80 10.83 1.75
C THR A 336 -5.15 9.47 1.93
N SER A 337 -4.49 9.23 3.06
CA SER A 337 -3.87 7.94 3.35
C SER A 337 -4.18 7.47 4.76
N THR A 338 -4.23 6.16 4.94
CA THR A 338 -4.14 5.56 6.27
C THR A 338 -2.69 5.55 6.74
N PRO A 339 -2.44 5.35 8.05
CA PRO A 339 -1.13 4.91 8.52
C PRO A 339 -0.74 3.55 7.91
N TRP A 340 0.52 3.18 8.07
CA TRP A 340 1.00 1.82 7.81
C TRP A 340 0.49 0.84 8.86
N PHE A 341 -0.13 -0.25 8.41
CA PHE A 341 -0.62 -1.33 9.24
C PHE A 341 0.34 -2.52 9.20
N ASP A 342 0.82 -2.93 10.37
CA ASP A 342 1.69 -4.09 10.54
C ASP A 342 0.87 -5.38 10.63
N LEU A 343 0.95 -6.23 9.61
CA LEU A 343 0.25 -7.51 9.55
C LEU A 343 0.75 -8.55 10.57
N THR A 344 1.90 -8.32 11.21
CA THR A 344 2.37 -9.15 12.32
C THR A 344 1.66 -8.81 13.63
N SER A 345 1.09 -7.61 13.74
CA SER A 345 0.31 -7.17 14.89
C SER A 345 -1.19 -7.47 14.73
N ARG A 346 -1.89 -7.80 15.83
CA ARG A 346 -3.35 -7.97 15.80
C ARG A 346 -4.07 -6.71 15.34
N ASN A 347 -3.63 -5.56 15.83
CA ASN A 347 -4.24 -4.27 15.50
C ASN A 347 -4.09 -3.93 14.01
N GLY A 348 -2.91 -4.13 13.42
CA GLY A 348 -2.72 -3.89 11.99
C GLY A 348 -3.58 -4.82 11.12
N ARG A 349 -3.70 -6.11 11.49
CA ARG A 349 -4.63 -7.05 10.83
C ARG A 349 -6.08 -6.59 10.94
N ASP A 350 -6.50 -6.11 12.11
CA ASP A 350 -7.84 -5.59 12.34
C ASP A 350 -8.14 -4.37 11.46
N GLN A 351 -7.23 -3.40 11.38
CA GLN A 351 -7.41 -2.23 10.51
C GLN A 351 -7.48 -2.62 9.02
N VAL A 352 -6.74 -3.63 8.58
CA VAL A 352 -6.82 -4.16 7.21
C VAL A 352 -8.17 -4.81 6.95
N VAL A 353 -8.67 -5.64 7.88
CA VAL A 353 -10.02 -6.24 7.79
C VAL A 353 -11.08 -5.13 7.67
N GLN A 354 -11.03 -4.13 8.55
CA GLN A 354 -12.01 -3.05 8.55
C GLN A 354 -11.99 -2.23 7.24
N ASN A 355 -10.81 -1.87 6.72
CA ASN A 355 -10.72 -1.15 5.44
C ASN A 355 -11.27 -1.99 4.29
N LEU A 356 -10.90 -3.26 4.20
CA LEU A 356 -11.40 -4.16 3.15
C LEU A 356 -12.92 -4.36 3.24
N SER A 357 -13.48 -4.53 4.44
CA SER A 357 -14.92 -4.57 4.65
C SER A 357 -15.64 -3.31 4.19
N CYS A 358 -15.08 -2.12 4.46
CA CYS A 358 -15.65 -0.87 3.98
C CYS A 358 -15.58 -0.79 2.44
N ILE A 359 -14.47 -1.20 1.83
CA ILE A 359 -14.31 -1.24 0.37
C ILE A 359 -15.33 -2.19 -0.27
N MET A 360 -15.55 -3.38 0.31
CA MET A 360 -16.53 -4.35 -0.18
C MET A 360 -17.95 -3.77 -0.18
N ARG A 361 -18.36 -3.07 0.89
CA ARG A 361 -19.66 -2.40 0.94
C ARG A 361 -19.78 -1.26 -0.05
N TRP A 362 -18.77 -0.39 -0.12
CA TRP A 362 -18.73 0.71 -1.09
C TRP A 362 -18.80 0.23 -2.53
N ALA A 363 -18.15 -0.90 -2.84
CA ALA A 363 -18.16 -1.45 -4.18
C ALA A 363 -19.50 -2.11 -4.56
N ALA A 364 -20.31 -2.51 -3.59
CA ALA A 364 -21.58 -3.19 -3.84
C ALA A 364 -22.69 -2.23 -4.29
N GLU A 365 -22.58 -0.95 -3.93
CA GLU A 365 -23.37 0.16 -4.48
C GLU A 365 -23.02 0.42 -5.95
#